data_AF-A0A1J3HVW7-F1
#
_entry.id   AF-A0A1J3HVW7-F1
#
_cell.length_a   1.000
_cell.length_b   1.000
_cell.length_c   1.000
_cell.angle_alpha   90.00
_cell.angle_beta   90.00
_cell.angle_gamma   90.00
#
_symmetry.space_group_name_H-M   'P 1'
#
loop_
_entity.id
_entity.type
_entity.pdbx_description
1 polymer ?
#
loop_
_entity_poly.entity_id
_entity_poly.type
_entity_poly.pdbx_seq_one_letter_code
_entity_poly.pdbx_strand_id
1 'polypeptide(L)'
;PTGELFLVKWYSEDSEQEEDNDSGMATLMPVTKKFMVFREGLQSSKYQKTMIYTEDIGDVCIFLGHSEAYCVPASSSPGLKPNCIYFVGRNFGVYD
;
A
#
# COMPACT_ATOMS: atom_id res chain seq x y z
N PRO A 1 -5.46 -16.95 5.58
CA PRO A 1 -4.13 -16.36 5.29
C PRO A 1 -3.33 -17.27 4.34
N THR A 2 -2.80 -16.75 3.23
CA THR A 2 -2.02 -17.54 2.24
C THR A 2 -0.66 -18.01 2.78
N GLY A 3 -0.23 -17.48 3.93
CA GLY A 3 1.09 -17.75 4.52
C GLY A 3 2.20 -16.87 3.93
N GLU A 4 1.88 -16.06 2.92
CA GLU A 4 2.79 -15.09 2.35
C GLU A 4 2.97 -13.88 3.26
N LEU A 5 4.19 -13.36 3.28
CA LEU A 5 4.56 -12.17 4.03
C LEU A 5 5.05 -11.10 3.06
N PHE A 6 4.44 -9.92 3.15
CA PHE A 6 4.85 -8.73 2.41
C PHE A 6 5.29 -7.64 3.37
N LEU A 7 6.35 -6.94 3.01
CA LEU A 7 6.76 -5.68 3.63
C LEU A 7 6.47 -4.57 2.64
N VAL A 8 5.65 -3.59 3.03
CA VAL A 8 5.31 -2.45 2.18
C VAL A 8 5.93 -1.19 2.74
N LYS A 9 6.69 -0.47 1.91
CA LYS A 9 7.12 0.89 2.19
C LYS A 9 6.20 1.87 1.45
N TRP A 10 5.54 2.74 2.21
CA TRP A 10 4.59 3.73 1.69
C TRP A 10 5.18 5.14 1.77
N TYR A 11 5.54 5.70 0.62
CA TYR A 11 6.12 7.03 0.48
C TYR A 11 5.05 8.07 0.16
N SER A 12 5.12 9.22 0.84
CA SER A 12 4.25 10.36 0.64
C SER A 12 5.03 11.66 0.75
N GLU A 13 4.48 12.72 0.15
CA GLU A 13 4.97 14.09 0.28
C GLU A 13 3.80 14.98 0.65
N ASP A 14 4.06 16.01 1.45
CA ASP A 14 3.03 16.98 1.80
C ASP A 14 2.75 17.87 0.59
N SER A 15 1.46 18.06 0.29
CA SER A 15 1.00 19.02 -0.70
C SER A 15 0.17 20.09 -0.02
N GLU A 16 0.43 21.34 -0.33
CA GLU A 16 -0.43 22.46 0.04
C GLU A 16 -1.69 22.41 -0.83
N GLN A 17 -2.84 22.21 -0.20
CA GLN A 17 -4.13 22.50 -0.82
C GLN A 17 -4.63 23.84 -0.31
N GLU A 18 -4.88 24.76 -1.24
CA GLU A 18 -5.62 25.96 -0.95
C GLU A 18 -7.04 25.55 -0.54
N GLU A 19 -7.41 25.86 0.70
CA GLU A 19 -8.77 25.65 1.14
C GLU A 19 -9.64 26.76 0.55
N ASP A 20 -10.79 26.38 0.00
CA ASP A 20 -11.81 27.28 -0.54
C ASP A 20 -12.57 28.03 0.59
N ASN A 21 -11.89 28.33 1.69
CA ASN A 21 -12.45 28.96 2.88
C ASN A 21 -11.89 30.36 3.10
N ASP A 22 -12.69 31.19 3.79
CA ASP A 22 -12.43 32.61 4.03
C ASP A 22 -11.21 32.87 4.94
N SER A 23 -10.55 31.80 5.44
CA SER A 23 -9.38 31.89 6.31
C SER A 23 -8.06 32.03 5.55
N GLY A 24 -8.02 31.65 4.27
CA GLY A 24 -6.81 31.68 3.44
C GLY A 24 -5.67 30.79 3.95
N MET A 25 -5.95 29.86 4.87
CA MET A 25 -4.96 28.91 5.37
C MET A 25 -4.81 27.74 4.39
N ALA A 26 -3.59 27.46 3.96
CA ALA A 26 -3.28 26.24 3.23
C ALA A 26 -3.17 25.06 4.21
N THR A 27 -3.85 23.96 3.91
CA THR A 27 -3.68 22.71 4.67
C THR A 27 -2.66 21.82 3.97
N LEU A 28 -1.66 21.36 4.74
CA LEU A 28 -0.69 20.37 4.30
C LEU A 28 -1.33 18.98 4.37
N MET A 29 -1.63 18.42 3.21
CA MET A 29 -2.18 17.06 3.08
C MET A 29 -1.10 16.11 2.56
N PRO A 30 -0.82 14.99 3.24
CA PRO A 30 0.10 13.98 2.71
C PRO A 30 -0.47 13.31 1.46
N VAL A 31 0.23 13.42 0.34
CA VAL A 31 -0.14 12.76 -0.92
C VAL A 31 0.75 11.55 -1.15
N THR A 32 0.12 10.40 -1.39
CA THR A 32 0.83 9.17 -1.75
C THR A 32 1.60 9.36 -3.06
N LYS A 33 2.89 9.03 -3.05
CA LYS A 33 3.77 9.12 -4.23
C LYS A 33 4.19 7.77 -4.77
N LYS A 34 4.50 6.84 -3.87
CA LYS A 34 5.05 5.55 -4.27
C LYS A 34 4.81 4.49 -3.21
N PHE A 35 4.60 3.26 -3.67
CA PHE A 35 4.77 2.07 -2.87
C PHE A 35 5.97 1.26 -3.34
N MET A 36 6.63 0.60 -2.40
CA MET A 36 7.57 -0.47 -2.70
C MET A 36 7.16 -1.69 -1.90
N VAL A 37 6.98 -2.81 -2.59
CA VAL A 37 6.64 -4.07 -1.96
C VAL A 37 7.85 -4.97 -1.98
N PHE A 38 8.04 -5.67 -0.86
CA PHE A 38 9.06 -6.68 -0.72
C PHE A 38 8.38 -7.98 -0.29
N ARG A 39 8.76 -9.09 -0.90
CA ARG A 39 8.27 -10.43 -0.58
C ARG A 39 9.34 -11.23 0.16
N GLU A 40 8.91 -12.22 0.94
CA GLU A 40 9.85 -13.13 1.59
C GLU A 40 10.71 -13.88 0.56
N GLY A 41 12.03 -13.79 0.72
CA GLY A 41 13.01 -14.47 -0.12
C GLY A 41 13.41 -15.84 0.43
N LEU A 42 14.04 -16.65 -0.44
CA LEU A 42 14.42 -18.04 -0.16
C LEU A 42 15.40 -18.21 1.01
N GLN A 43 16.22 -17.20 1.31
CA GLN A 43 17.21 -17.25 2.40
C GLN A 43 16.63 -16.94 3.79
N SER A 44 15.30 -16.91 3.90
CA SER A 44 14.64 -16.62 5.17
C SER A 44 14.71 -17.82 6.12
N SER A 45 14.94 -17.55 7.39
CA SER A 45 14.92 -18.51 8.49
C SER A 45 13.77 -18.19 9.45
N LYS A 46 13.59 -19.03 10.47
CA LYS A 46 12.59 -18.81 11.53
C LYS A 46 12.78 -17.48 12.27
N TYR A 47 14.02 -17.02 12.42
CA TYR A 47 14.35 -15.83 13.22
C TYR A 47 14.76 -14.62 12.39
N GLN A 48 14.95 -14.79 11.08
CA GLN A 48 15.38 -13.73 10.18
C GLN A 48 14.68 -13.90 8.84
N LYS A 49 13.91 -12.89 8.44
CA LYS A 49 13.23 -12.85 7.14
C LYS A 49 14.03 -11.94 6.20
N THR A 50 14.44 -12.48 5.05
CA THR A 50 15.08 -11.69 3.98
C THR A 50 13.99 -11.22 3.05
N MET A 51 13.72 -9.91 3.00
CA MET A 51 12.67 -9.33 2.16
C MET A 51 13.27 -8.80 0.85
N ILE A 52 12.79 -9.30 -0.28
CA ILE A 52 13.30 -8.98 -1.62
C ILE A 52 12.28 -8.11 -2.35
N TYR A 53 12.74 -7.00 -2.93
CA TYR A 53 11.89 -6.09 -3.71
C TYR A 53 11.20 -6.84 -4.85
N THR A 54 9.93 -6.51 -5.08
CA THR A 54 9.16 -7.07 -6.19
C THR A 54 8.15 -6.05 -6.71
N GLU A 55 7.91 -6.12 -8.01
CA GLU A 55 6.83 -5.38 -8.71
C GLU A 55 5.63 -6.31 -9.01
N ASP A 56 5.74 -7.59 -8.60
CA ASP A 56 4.73 -8.61 -8.86
C ASP A 56 4.42 -9.40 -7.57
N ILE A 57 3.26 -9.09 -6.99
CA ILE A 57 2.67 -9.80 -5.84
C ILE A 57 1.66 -10.87 -6.28
N GLY A 58 1.57 -11.17 -7.58
CA GLY A 58 0.73 -12.23 -8.14
C GLY A 58 -0.76 -11.95 -8.06
N ASP A 59 -1.55 -12.98 -7.74
CA ASP A 59 -3.02 -12.87 -7.65
C ASP A 59 -3.50 -12.04 -6.44
N VAL A 60 -2.61 -11.59 -5.57
CA VAL A 60 -3.00 -10.87 -4.35
C VAL A 60 -3.17 -9.38 -4.63
N CYS A 61 -4.12 -8.75 -3.92
CA CYS A 61 -4.15 -7.32 -3.72
C CYS A 61 -3.99 -6.98 -2.23
N ILE A 62 -3.38 -5.83 -1.94
CA ILE A 62 -3.07 -5.39 -0.57
C ILE A 62 -3.98 -4.21 -0.24
N PHE A 63 -4.66 -4.27 0.91
CA PHE A 63 -5.44 -3.16 1.45
C PHE A 63 -4.67 -2.48 2.57
N LEU A 64 -4.44 -1.18 2.42
CA LEU A 64 -3.78 -0.33 3.40
C LEU A 64 -4.75 0.78 3.86
N GLY A 65 -4.85 0.98 5.16
CA GLY A 65 -5.73 2.00 5.72
C GLY A 65 -5.28 2.44 7.09
N HIS A 66 -6.16 3.14 7.81
CA HIS A 66 -5.94 3.46 9.23
C HIS A 66 -6.01 2.22 10.14
N SER A 67 -6.64 1.14 9.67
CA SER A 67 -6.77 -0.11 10.41
C SER A 67 -5.70 -1.13 9.99
N GLU A 68 -5.88 -2.38 10.40
CA GLU A 68 -5.00 -3.49 10.04
C GLU A 68 -4.93 -3.68 8.52
N ALA A 69 -3.70 -3.85 8.01
CA ALA A 69 -3.47 -4.16 6.62
C ALA A 69 -3.79 -5.64 6.35
N TYR A 70 -4.42 -5.92 5.22
CA TYR A 70 -4.76 -7.30 4.85
C TYR A 70 -4.54 -7.55 3.36
N CYS A 71 -4.28 -8.82 3.04
CA CYS A 71 -4.03 -9.31 1.70
C CYS A 71 -5.19 -10.21 1.27
N VAL A 72 -5.74 -9.99 0.08
CA VAL A 72 -6.87 -10.77 -0.46
C VAL A 72 -6.50 -11.31 -1.84
N PRO A 73 -6.73 -12.61 -2.12
CA PRO A 73 -6.66 -13.12 -3.48
C PRO A 73 -7.70 -12.40 -4.36
N ALA A 74 -7.26 -11.68 -5.38
CA ALA A 74 -8.12 -10.93 -6.28
C ALA A 74 -9.09 -11.87 -7.01
N SER A 75 -8.64 -13.07 -7.40
CA SER A 75 -9.50 -14.11 -7.97
C SER A 75 -10.68 -14.54 -7.09
N SER A 76 -10.61 -14.31 -5.77
CA SER A 76 -11.67 -14.68 -4.84
C SER A 76 -12.84 -13.69 -4.77
N SER A 77 -12.68 -12.49 -5.34
CA SER A 77 -13.66 -11.39 -5.21
C SER A 77 -13.81 -10.62 -6.52
N PRO A 78 -15.00 -10.64 -7.16
CA PRO A 78 -15.24 -9.89 -8.39
C PRO A 78 -14.93 -8.39 -8.24
N GLY A 79 -14.20 -7.82 -9.19
CA GLY A 79 -13.87 -6.39 -9.23
C GLY A 79 -12.53 -6.01 -8.58
N LEU A 80 -11.84 -6.95 -7.91
CA LEU A 80 -10.47 -6.73 -7.44
C LEU A 80 -9.47 -6.96 -8.57
N LYS A 81 -8.48 -6.08 -8.68
CA LYS A 81 -7.36 -6.21 -9.61
C LYS A 81 -6.20 -6.91 -8.88
N PRO A 82 -5.65 -8.01 -9.43
CA PRO A 82 -4.44 -8.63 -8.88
C PRO A 82 -3.25 -7.68 -9.05
N ASN A 83 -2.20 -7.90 -8.26
CA ASN A 83 -1.00 -7.08 -8.29
C ASN A 83 -1.25 -5.58 -8.05
N CYS A 84 -2.15 -5.25 -7.11
CA CYS A 84 -2.50 -3.87 -6.81
C CYS A 84 -2.55 -3.59 -5.30
N ILE A 85 -2.36 -2.33 -4.94
CA ILE A 85 -2.52 -1.82 -3.58
C ILE A 85 -3.69 -0.84 -3.55
N TYR A 86 -4.70 -1.16 -2.75
CA TYR A 86 -5.82 -0.28 -2.44
C TYR A 86 -5.48 0.45 -1.14
N PHE A 87 -5.53 1.78 -1.13
CA PHE A 87 -5.14 2.55 0.04
C PHE A 87 -6.12 3.67 0.38
N VAL A 88 -6.24 3.96 1.68
CA VAL A 88 -6.97 5.11 2.25
C VAL A 88 -6.19 5.72 3.41
N GLY A 89 -6.26 7.03 3.60
CA GLY A 89 -5.86 7.72 4.84
C GLY A 89 -4.98 8.95 4.65
N ARG A 90 -3.94 8.87 3.80
CA ARG A 90 -3.16 10.04 3.36
C ARG A 90 -3.93 10.80 2.27
N ASN A 91 -4.26 10.02 1.25
CA ASN A 91 -5.30 10.22 0.25
C ASN A 91 -5.94 8.84 0.01
N PHE A 92 -6.65 8.65 -1.09
CA PHE A 92 -7.20 7.34 -1.45
C PHE A 92 -6.93 7.01 -2.91
N GLY A 93 -6.86 5.72 -3.22
CA GLY A 93 -6.68 5.28 -4.60
C GLY A 93 -6.29 3.81 -4.73
N VAL A 94 -5.98 3.46 -5.98
CA VAL A 94 -5.41 2.17 -6.38
C VAL A 94 -4.03 2.47 -6.95
N TYR A 95 -3.03 1.74 -6.47
CA TYR A 95 -1.67 1.75 -7.03
C TYR A 95 -1.46 0.42 -7.75
N ASP A 96 -1.20 0.49 -9.05
CA ASP A 96 -1.04 -0.65 -9.96
C ASP A 96 0.31 -0.68 -10.68
#